data_AF-A0A1S3U8P4-F1
#
_entry.id   AF-A0A1S3U8P4-F1
#
_cell.length_a   1.000
_cell.length_b   1.000
_cell.length_c   1.000
_cell.angle_alpha   90.00
_cell.angle_beta   90.00
_cell.angle_gamma   90.00
#
_symmetry.space_group_name_H-M   'P 1'
#
loop_
_entity.id
_entity.type
_entity.pdbx_description
1 polymer ?
#
loop_
_entity_poly.entity_id
_entity_poly.type
_entity_poly.pdbx_seq_one_letter_code
_entity_poly.pdbx_strand_id
1 'polypeptide(L)'
;MKAPSSLFLKGHVFPSSFFLLTNTKRTPNVKVHPVLYLCKAIQTNSYEISNGSYHPTVQHPTEINTMEKPFRKTESIGAFQKLPIVWPSIDILGSALRKARKVSSTKGIANIAKREKNKGAKQLDALMKEIAVPLRTYVERFPNKTYLHPYERSLIELTLGDGYYEMVLQKVDGLRKRVVSVGKEHASLCAKSSSKREAEERLSEGLKKIEEVFAQERKVVDDLLDIAKTLRAMPVINLEMPTLCLVGAPNVGKSSLVHVLSTGKPEVCNYPFTTRGILMGHIILNIKKFQVTDTPGLLRRNDEDRNNLEKLTLAVLSHLPTAVLYVHDLSGECGTSPSDQFSIYKELRERFTGHLWLDVVSKCDLLKTSPVVYATDEPHPLQSELENYRKSGPDGAINVSVKTQEGLLELKQRVHELLNLQMEKIIDTSKSQEN
;
A
#
# COMPACT_ATOMS: atom_id res chain seq x y z
N MET A 1 -32.22 58.97 16.77
CA MET A 1 -31.22 58.31 17.66
C MET A 1 -30.00 57.90 16.82
N LYS A 2 -28.85 57.57 17.45
CA LYS A 2 -27.57 57.36 16.75
C LYS A 2 -27.46 55.95 16.13
N ALA A 3 -26.76 55.87 15.00
CA ALA A 3 -26.01 54.69 14.56
C ALA A 3 -24.50 55.02 14.61
N PRO A 4 -23.60 54.05 14.90
CA PRO A 4 -22.16 54.22 14.77
C PRO A 4 -21.52 53.42 13.60
N SER A 5 -20.73 54.13 12.77
CA SER A 5 -19.34 53.86 12.28
C SER A 5 -18.87 52.42 11.95
N SER A 6 -17.99 52.16 10.95
CA SER A 6 -16.99 52.96 10.18
C SER A 6 -16.87 52.42 8.71
N LEU A 7 -16.09 52.88 7.70
CA LEU A 7 -14.85 53.68 7.51
C LEU A 7 -13.52 52.96 7.90
N PHE A 8 -12.41 52.92 7.14
CA PHE A 8 -11.96 53.46 5.82
C PHE A 8 -11.11 52.36 5.10
N LEU A 9 -11.25 52.04 3.80
CA LEU A 9 -10.79 52.72 2.55
C LEU A 9 -9.30 52.50 2.15
N LYS A 10 -9.10 51.73 1.05
CA LYS A 10 -8.02 51.67 0.01
C LYS A 10 -8.14 50.29 -0.67
N GLY A 11 -8.02 50.03 -1.98
CA GLY A 11 -7.23 50.60 -3.10
C GLY A 11 -6.49 49.39 -3.73
N HIS A 12 -6.44 49.11 -5.04
CA HIS A 12 -6.40 49.96 -6.24
C HIS A 12 -7.37 49.52 -7.38
N VAL A 13 -7.35 50.25 -8.50
CA VAL A 13 -8.39 50.28 -9.54
C VAL A 13 -7.79 50.45 -10.96
N PHE A 14 -8.17 49.56 -11.89
CA PHE A 14 -8.24 49.75 -13.36
C PHE A 14 -6.89 50.07 -14.11
N PRO A 15 -6.84 50.42 -15.42
CA PRO A 15 -6.88 49.40 -16.49
C PRO A 15 -5.95 49.64 -17.71
N SER A 16 -6.17 48.83 -18.76
CA SER A 16 -5.77 48.92 -20.17
C SER A 16 -5.40 50.27 -20.82
N SER A 17 -4.35 50.23 -21.66
CA SER A 17 -4.25 50.86 -22.99
C SER A 17 -3.57 49.84 -23.94
N PHE A 18 -3.96 49.58 -25.19
CA PHE A 18 -4.28 50.41 -26.36
C PHE A 18 -3.09 51.22 -26.91
N PHE A 19 -2.54 50.74 -28.03
CA PHE A 19 -1.69 51.52 -28.94
C PHE A 19 -1.99 51.13 -30.39
N LEU A 20 -2.14 52.12 -31.26
CA LEU A 20 -2.40 51.98 -32.69
C LEU A 20 -1.17 52.43 -33.49
N LEU A 21 -0.82 51.69 -34.54
CA LEU A 21 0.00 52.17 -35.65
C LEU A 21 -0.49 51.53 -36.95
N THR A 22 -0.30 52.21 -38.09
CA THR A 22 -1.17 52.06 -39.27
C THR A 22 -0.44 51.74 -40.57
N ASN A 23 -1.09 50.93 -41.43
CA ASN A 23 -0.94 50.90 -42.90
C ASN A 23 0.42 50.35 -43.43
N THR A 24 0.47 49.35 -44.32
CA THR A 24 -0.09 49.39 -45.68
C THR A 24 -0.07 48.03 -46.43
N LYS A 25 -0.93 47.92 -47.48
CA LYS A 25 -0.78 47.12 -48.74
C LYS A 25 -0.67 45.57 -48.73
N ARG A 26 -1.80 44.95 -49.15
CA ARG A 26 -1.97 43.79 -50.08
C ARG A 26 -0.76 42.88 -50.40
N THR A 27 -0.90 41.57 -50.16
CA THR A 27 -1.19 40.51 -51.18
C THR A 27 -1.52 39.16 -50.53
N PRO A 28 -2.29 38.24 -51.17
CA PRO A 28 -2.56 36.90 -50.65
C PRO A 28 -1.80 35.80 -51.41
N ASN A 29 -1.04 34.95 -50.69
CA ASN A 29 -0.78 33.55 -51.04
C ASN A 29 0.07 32.87 -49.95
N VAL A 30 -0.48 31.87 -49.26
CA VAL A 30 0.28 30.96 -48.38
C VAL A 30 -0.13 29.53 -48.72
N LYS A 31 0.81 28.74 -49.24
CA LYS A 31 0.59 27.30 -49.47
C LYS A 31 0.74 26.54 -48.15
N VAL A 32 -0.17 25.61 -47.88
CA VAL A 32 -0.01 24.67 -46.77
C VAL A 32 1.11 23.69 -47.11
N HIS A 33 2.11 23.58 -46.23
CA HIS A 33 3.14 22.54 -46.29
C HIS A 33 2.90 21.51 -45.17
N PRO A 34 2.83 20.21 -45.47
CA PRO A 34 2.73 19.17 -44.46
C PRO A 34 4.06 18.98 -43.72
N VAL A 35 4.02 18.90 -42.40
CA VAL A 35 5.21 18.60 -41.58
C VAL A 35 5.46 17.09 -41.59
N LEU A 36 6.47 16.65 -42.33
CA LEU A 36 6.96 15.27 -42.32
C LEU A 36 7.55 14.92 -40.94
N TYR A 37 6.91 13.97 -40.24
CA TYR A 37 7.47 13.39 -39.03
C TYR A 37 8.62 12.43 -39.40
N LEU A 38 9.85 12.81 -39.08
CA LEU A 38 11.04 12.01 -39.30
C LEU A 38 11.14 10.89 -38.24
N CYS A 39 10.51 9.75 -38.52
CA CYS A 39 10.61 8.57 -37.66
C CYS A 39 12.06 8.04 -37.64
N LYS A 40 12.75 8.21 -36.51
CA LYS A 40 14.03 7.54 -36.27
C LYS A 40 13.80 6.04 -36.12
N ALA A 41 14.35 5.25 -37.03
CA ALA A 41 14.40 3.80 -36.87
C ALA A 41 15.25 3.45 -35.64
N ILE A 42 14.63 2.86 -34.62
CA ILE A 42 15.32 2.23 -33.50
C ILE A 42 15.58 0.78 -33.91
N GLN A 43 16.84 0.35 -33.83
CA GLN A 43 17.22 -1.02 -34.16
C GLN A 43 16.63 -1.99 -33.14
N THR A 44 15.75 -2.89 -33.58
CA THR A 44 15.23 -3.98 -32.76
C THR A 44 16.28 -5.09 -32.66
N ASN A 45 17.06 -5.11 -31.57
CA ASN A 45 17.82 -6.31 -31.22
C ASN A 45 16.83 -7.44 -30.89
N SER A 46 16.75 -8.43 -31.76
CA SER A 46 16.03 -9.67 -31.51
C SER A 46 16.80 -10.53 -30.52
N TYR A 47 16.36 -10.55 -29.27
CA TYR A 47 16.78 -11.57 -28.29
C TYR A 47 15.83 -12.77 -28.40
N GLU A 48 16.36 -13.98 -28.30
CA GLU A 48 15.58 -15.20 -28.46
C GLU A 48 14.58 -15.38 -27.31
N ILE A 49 13.35 -15.77 -27.65
CA ILE A 49 12.28 -16.01 -26.67
C ILE A 49 12.57 -17.36 -25.99
N SER A 50 13.13 -17.32 -24.79
CA SER A 50 13.16 -18.48 -23.91
C SER A 50 11.78 -18.68 -23.27
N ASN A 51 11.18 -19.86 -23.49
CA ASN A 51 9.88 -20.21 -22.93
C ASN A 51 9.98 -20.48 -21.42
N GLY A 52 9.98 -19.41 -20.63
CA GLY A 52 10.00 -19.43 -19.16
C GLY A 52 8.69 -19.94 -18.56
N SER A 53 8.46 -21.25 -18.62
CA SER A 53 7.36 -21.91 -17.89
C SER A 53 7.60 -21.82 -16.38
N TYR A 54 6.64 -21.25 -15.65
CA TYR A 54 6.76 -21.04 -14.20
C TYR A 54 6.47 -22.33 -13.44
N HIS A 55 7.45 -23.23 -13.37
CA HIS A 55 7.36 -24.43 -12.54
C HIS A 55 7.60 -24.12 -11.05
N PRO A 56 6.72 -24.58 -10.14
CA PRO A 56 6.95 -24.43 -8.71
C PRO A 56 8.07 -25.36 -8.23
N THR A 57 9.17 -24.78 -7.74
CA THR A 57 10.35 -25.53 -7.29
C THR A 57 10.08 -26.30 -5.99
N VAL A 58 9.87 -27.62 -6.10
CA VAL A 58 9.85 -28.51 -4.94
C VAL A 58 11.27 -28.60 -4.37
N GLN A 59 11.47 -28.06 -3.16
CA GLN A 59 12.73 -28.23 -2.42
C GLN A 59 12.64 -29.49 -1.56
N HIS A 60 13.54 -30.45 -1.81
CA HIS A 60 13.78 -31.54 -0.85
C HIS A 60 14.52 -30.98 0.37
N PRO A 61 14.15 -31.38 1.61
CA PRO A 61 14.79 -30.88 2.82
C PRO A 61 16.20 -31.46 2.99
N THR A 62 17.21 -30.59 3.06
CA THR A 62 18.51 -30.92 3.65
C THR A 62 18.49 -30.56 5.13
N GLU A 63 18.73 -31.55 6.00
CA GLU A 63 18.70 -31.34 7.45
C GLU A 63 19.82 -30.40 7.92
N ILE A 64 19.44 -29.25 8.46
CA ILE A 64 20.35 -28.34 9.18
C ILE A 64 19.82 -28.14 10.60
N ASN A 65 20.50 -28.75 11.56
CA ASN A 65 20.14 -28.66 12.98
C ASN A 65 20.46 -27.27 13.55
N THR A 66 19.54 -26.33 13.38
CA THR A 66 19.53 -25.03 14.08
C THR A 66 18.26 -24.89 14.89
N MET A 67 18.38 -24.81 16.22
CA MET A 67 17.25 -24.73 17.15
C MET A 67 16.31 -23.57 16.81
N GLU A 68 15.10 -23.90 16.38
CA GLU A 68 14.10 -22.91 16.02
C GLU A 68 13.65 -22.12 17.27
N LYS A 69 13.46 -20.80 17.08
CA LYS A 69 12.72 -20.00 18.06
C LYS A 69 11.23 -20.30 17.88
N PRO A 70 10.45 -20.38 18.98
CA PRO A 70 9.06 -20.80 18.91
C PRO A 70 8.26 -19.95 17.93
N PHE A 71 7.48 -20.64 17.10
CA PHE A 71 6.63 -20.07 16.06
C PHE A 71 5.74 -18.96 16.68
N ARG A 72 6.03 -17.70 16.36
CA ARG A 72 5.17 -16.59 16.79
C ARG A 72 3.85 -16.76 16.06
N LYS A 73 2.76 -17.00 16.81
CA LYS A 73 1.39 -16.94 16.27
C LYS A 73 1.25 -15.63 15.48
N THR A 74 0.92 -15.76 14.20
CA THR A 74 0.54 -14.64 13.35
C THR A 74 -0.62 -13.93 14.03
N GLU A 75 -0.47 -12.65 14.34
CA GLU A 75 -1.53 -11.90 15.01
C GLU A 75 -2.58 -11.53 13.96
N SER A 76 -3.80 -12.05 14.08
CA SER A 76 -4.86 -11.99 13.04
C SER A 76 -5.36 -10.58 12.66
N ILE A 77 -4.87 -9.54 13.34
CA ILE A 77 -5.24 -8.14 13.13
C ILE A 77 -4.00 -7.25 13.08
N GLY A 78 -3.69 -6.78 11.87
CA GLY A 78 -2.97 -5.54 11.56
C GLY A 78 -1.59 -5.36 12.20
N ALA A 79 -0.55 -5.97 11.62
CA ALA A 79 0.83 -5.80 12.07
C ALA A 79 1.27 -4.31 12.05
N PHE A 80 0.74 -3.52 11.11
CA PHE A 80 1.08 -2.09 10.98
C PHE A 80 0.58 -1.22 12.13
N GLN A 81 -0.50 -1.59 12.81
CA GLN A 81 -1.01 -0.83 13.97
C GLN A 81 -0.06 -0.85 15.17
N LYS A 82 0.82 -1.86 15.25
CA LYS A 82 1.76 -2.07 16.37
C LYS A 82 3.14 -1.43 16.12
N LEU A 83 3.31 -0.74 14.99
CA LEU A 83 4.56 -0.06 14.63
C LEU A 83 4.93 1.03 15.64
N PRO A 84 6.16 1.04 16.19
CA PRO A 84 6.57 2.01 17.20
C PRO A 84 6.55 3.44 16.65
N ILE A 85 6.37 4.42 17.54
CA ILE A 85 6.58 5.83 17.19
C ILE A 85 8.09 6.05 16.96
N VAL A 86 8.45 6.23 15.70
CA VAL A 86 9.77 6.73 15.28
C VAL A 86 9.80 8.23 15.53
N TRP A 87 10.95 8.75 15.95
CA TRP A 87 11.17 10.19 16.15
C TRP A 87 12.03 10.76 15.01
N PRO A 88 11.89 12.04 14.64
CA PRO A 88 12.76 12.69 13.66
C PRO A 88 14.23 12.57 14.05
N SER A 89 15.12 12.41 13.06
CA SER A 89 16.55 12.21 13.29
C SER A 89 17.18 13.35 14.10
N ILE A 90 16.76 14.59 13.85
CA ILE A 90 17.17 15.81 14.54
C ILE A 90 16.79 15.77 16.03
N ASP A 91 15.58 15.28 16.35
CA ASP A 91 15.11 15.19 17.73
C ASP A 91 15.81 14.09 18.52
N ILE A 92 16.10 12.95 17.88
CA ILE A 92 16.89 11.86 18.48
C ILE A 92 18.28 12.39 18.87
N LEU A 93 19.01 12.98 17.92
CA LEU A 93 20.34 13.54 18.16
C LEU A 93 20.31 14.67 19.20
N GLY A 94 19.40 15.63 19.05
CA GLY A 94 19.28 16.77 19.97
C GLY A 94 18.89 16.35 21.39
N SER A 95 18.02 15.35 21.55
CA SER A 95 17.66 14.78 22.84
C SER A 95 18.84 14.03 23.47
N ALA A 96 19.51 13.17 22.70
CA ALA A 96 20.67 12.42 23.16
C ALA A 96 21.82 13.33 23.61
N LEU A 97 22.15 14.38 22.85
CA LEU A 97 23.14 15.40 23.23
C LEU A 97 22.76 16.13 24.52
N ARG A 98 21.49 16.55 24.66
CA ARG A 98 20.99 17.22 25.89
C ARG A 98 21.07 16.32 27.12
N LYS A 99 20.80 15.01 26.97
CA LYS A 99 20.90 14.04 28.07
C LYS A 99 22.36 13.73 28.41
N ALA A 100 23.19 13.44 27.42
CA ALA A 100 24.62 13.15 27.60
C ALA A 100 25.34 14.27 28.35
N ARG A 101 25.12 15.54 27.98
CA ARG A 101 25.71 16.71 28.66
C ARG A 101 25.36 16.83 30.15
N LYS A 102 24.25 16.23 30.61
CA LYS A 102 23.85 16.21 32.04
C LYS A 102 24.55 15.11 32.86
N VAL A 103 25.22 14.14 32.22
CA VAL A 103 25.85 13.02 32.93
C VAL A 103 27.15 13.49 33.61
N SER A 104 27.33 13.08 34.87
CA SER A 104 28.43 13.50 35.74
C SER A 104 29.38 12.35 36.14
N SER A 105 30.58 12.72 36.58
CA SER A 105 31.54 11.79 37.18
C SER A 105 30.95 11.04 38.39
N THR A 106 31.43 9.83 38.66
CA THR A 106 31.08 9.12 39.90
C THR A 106 31.47 9.96 41.13
N LYS A 107 30.60 9.99 42.14
CA LYS A 107 30.85 10.68 43.41
C LYS A 107 32.11 10.11 44.08
N GLY A 108 32.83 10.92 44.85
CA GLY A 108 34.02 10.51 45.61
C GLY A 108 35.35 10.47 44.83
N ILE A 109 35.39 10.73 43.51
CA ILE A 109 36.67 10.81 42.78
C ILE A 109 37.41 12.11 43.14
N ALA A 110 38.41 12.03 44.02
CA ALA A 110 39.22 13.16 44.45
C ALA A 110 40.11 13.73 43.32
N ASN A 111 40.91 12.88 42.67
CA ASN A 111 41.85 13.31 41.61
C ASN A 111 41.11 13.90 40.38
N ILE A 112 41.51 15.11 39.97
CA ILE A 112 40.83 15.90 38.94
C ILE A 112 40.88 15.21 37.57
N ALA A 113 42.03 14.71 37.12
CA ALA A 113 42.16 14.02 35.84
C ALA A 113 41.33 12.72 35.82
N LYS A 114 41.35 11.94 36.91
CA LYS A 114 40.53 10.74 37.08
C LYS A 114 39.02 11.07 37.10
N ARG A 115 38.63 12.24 37.59
CA ARG A 115 37.23 12.74 37.60
C ARG A 115 36.76 13.10 36.21
N GLU A 116 37.50 13.95 35.49
CA GLU A 116 37.10 14.42 34.17
C GLU A 116 37.11 13.31 33.12
N LYS A 117 38.08 12.37 33.17
CA LYS A 117 38.05 11.22 32.26
C LYS A 117 36.94 10.22 32.55
N ASN A 118 36.53 10.08 33.82
CA ASN A 118 35.33 9.32 34.18
C ASN A 118 34.04 10.01 33.71
N LYS A 119 33.96 11.34 33.79
CA LYS A 119 32.86 12.13 33.25
C LYS A 119 32.79 11.99 31.73
N GLY A 120 33.89 12.25 31.01
CA GLY A 120 33.93 12.21 29.54
C GLY A 120 33.56 10.83 28.98
N ALA A 121 34.16 9.75 29.50
CA ALA A 121 33.83 8.39 29.08
C ALA A 121 32.34 8.05 29.32
N LYS A 122 31.74 8.49 30.44
CA LYS A 122 30.30 8.34 30.69
C LYS A 122 29.43 9.18 29.76
N GLN A 123 29.84 10.41 29.42
CA GLN A 123 29.07 11.27 28.52
C GLN A 123 29.03 10.69 27.09
N LEU A 124 30.14 10.10 26.63
CA LEU A 124 30.22 9.40 25.35
C LEU A 124 29.39 8.09 25.35
N ASP A 125 29.51 7.27 26.39
CA ASP A 125 28.69 6.05 26.56
C ASP A 125 27.18 6.37 26.67
N ALA A 126 26.81 7.47 27.32
CA ALA A 126 25.43 7.94 27.39
C ALA A 126 24.90 8.43 26.03
N LEU A 127 25.68 9.24 25.29
CA LEU A 127 25.30 9.69 23.94
C LEU A 127 25.10 8.49 23.00
N MET A 128 26.05 7.55 23.02
CA MET A 128 25.97 6.30 22.27
C MET A 128 24.69 5.52 22.57
N LYS A 129 24.35 5.34 23.86
CA LYS A 129 23.15 4.59 24.28
C LYS A 129 21.86 5.30 23.91
N GLU A 130 21.78 6.61 24.13
CA GLU A 130 20.60 7.41 23.83
C GLU A 130 20.28 7.49 22.33
N ILE A 131 21.27 7.32 21.44
CA ILE A 131 21.05 7.12 20.01
C ILE A 131 20.76 5.64 19.68
N ALA A 132 21.60 4.71 20.15
CA ALA A 132 21.55 3.32 19.71
C ALA A 132 20.35 2.52 20.23
N VAL A 133 19.82 2.85 21.41
CA VAL A 133 18.67 2.13 21.99
C VAL A 133 17.36 2.41 21.23
N PRO A 134 16.99 3.67 20.88
CA PRO A 134 15.89 3.94 19.97
C PRO A 134 16.01 3.22 18.62
N LEU A 135 17.16 3.32 17.95
CA LEU A 135 17.37 2.66 16.65
C LEU A 135 17.23 1.13 16.75
N ARG A 136 17.76 0.52 17.83
CA ARG A 136 17.53 -0.91 18.14
C ARG A 136 16.04 -1.22 18.27
N THR A 137 15.33 -0.41 19.06
CA THR A 137 13.91 -0.59 19.37
C THR A 137 13.04 -0.50 18.11
N TYR A 138 13.42 0.31 17.11
CA TYR A 138 12.73 0.33 15.82
C TYR A 138 12.96 -0.98 15.06
N VAL A 139 14.22 -1.38 14.84
CA VAL A 139 14.58 -2.61 14.10
C VAL A 139 13.97 -3.88 14.74
N GLU A 140 13.86 -3.94 16.07
CA GLU A 140 13.27 -5.09 16.78
C GLU A 140 11.73 -5.10 16.85
N ARG A 141 11.05 -3.98 16.51
CA ARG A 141 9.58 -3.86 16.57
C ARG A 141 8.90 -3.65 15.22
N PHE A 142 9.64 -3.31 14.16
CA PHE A 142 9.11 -3.38 12.80
C PHE A 142 8.98 -4.87 12.41
N PRO A 143 7.85 -5.29 11.79
CA PRO A 143 7.66 -6.67 11.38
C PRO A 143 8.60 -7.04 10.23
N ASN A 144 9.22 -8.22 10.29
CA ASN A 144 9.94 -8.75 9.13
C ASN A 144 8.91 -9.19 8.06
N LYS A 145 9.06 -8.68 6.83
CA LYS A 145 8.21 -8.98 5.66
C LYS A 145 8.01 -10.49 5.45
N THR A 146 9.03 -11.32 5.69
CA THR A 146 8.95 -12.78 5.56
C THR A 146 7.91 -13.43 6.50
N TYR A 147 7.64 -12.82 7.66
CA TYR A 147 6.68 -13.32 8.66
C TYR A 147 5.35 -12.55 8.69
N LEU A 148 5.19 -11.53 7.84
CA LEU A 148 3.88 -10.89 7.63
C LEU A 148 2.92 -11.83 6.90
N HIS A 149 1.63 -11.58 7.04
CA HIS A 149 0.62 -12.23 6.20
C HIS A 149 0.84 -11.86 4.71
N PRO A 150 0.65 -12.77 3.73
CA PRO A 150 0.94 -12.49 2.32
C PRO A 150 0.28 -11.19 1.81
N TYR A 151 -0.98 -10.95 2.18
CA TYR A 151 -1.68 -9.70 1.87
C TYR A 151 -0.96 -8.44 2.41
N GLU A 152 -0.44 -8.47 3.63
CA GLU A 152 0.33 -7.35 4.21
C GLU A 152 1.69 -7.16 3.49
N ARG A 153 2.30 -8.22 2.93
CA ARG A 153 3.50 -8.11 2.08
C ARG A 153 3.18 -7.36 0.80
N SER A 154 2.09 -7.72 0.12
CA SER A 154 1.60 -7.01 -1.06
C SER A 154 1.30 -5.55 -0.76
N LEU A 155 0.71 -5.24 0.41
CA LEU A 155 0.50 -3.85 0.84
C LEU A 155 1.82 -3.07 1.03
N ILE A 156 2.89 -3.68 1.54
CA ILE A 156 4.22 -3.04 1.58
C ILE A 156 4.72 -2.76 0.17
N GLU A 157 4.72 -3.77 -0.71
CA GLU A 157 5.26 -3.68 -2.08
C GLU A 157 4.52 -2.64 -2.93
N LEU A 158 3.18 -2.63 -2.89
CA LEU A 158 2.33 -1.66 -3.59
C LEU A 158 2.45 -0.23 -3.07
N THR A 159 3.01 -0.04 -1.87
CA THR A 159 3.16 1.28 -1.22
C THR A 159 4.57 1.85 -1.32
N LEU A 160 5.58 1.00 -1.14
CA LEU A 160 6.98 1.39 -0.93
C LEU A 160 7.91 0.95 -2.07
N GLY A 161 7.40 0.15 -3.02
CA GLY A 161 8.23 -0.61 -3.96
C GLY A 161 8.88 -1.82 -3.29
N ASP A 162 9.50 -2.68 -4.10
CA ASP A 162 10.19 -3.86 -3.59
C ASP A 162 11.57 -3.52 -2.98
N GLY A 163 11.99 -4.29 -1.98
CA GLY A 163 13.26 -4.18 -1.25
C GLY A 163 13.52 -2.88 -0.47
N TYR A 164 12.79 -1.79 -0.71
CA TYR A 164 13.04 -0.49 -0.08
C TYR A 164 12.84 -0.54 1.45
N TYR A 165 11.79 -1.23 1.90
CA TYR A 165 11.46 -1.40 3.32
C TYR A 165 12.59 -2.09 4.09
N GLU A 166 13.06 -3.22 3.57
CA GLU A 166 14.15 -4.02 4.12
C GLU A 166 15.48 -3.27 4.07
N MET A 167 15.77 -2.58 2.96
CA MET A 167 16.96 -1.76 2.80
C MET A 167 17.02 -0.65 3.87
N VAL A 168 15.92 0.05 4.14
CA VAL A 168 15.88 1.09 5.17
C VAL A 168 16.11 0.49 6.57
N LEU A 169 15.45 -0.61 6.91
CA LEU A 169 15.67 -1.31 8.20
C LEU A 169 17.12 -1.78 8.38
N GLN A 170 17.71 -2.39 7.34
CA GLN A 170 19.12 -2.82 7.35
C GLN A 170 20.09 -1.64 7.53
N LYS A 171 19.83 -0.51 6.85
CA LYS A 171 20.65 0.71 7.00
C LYS A 171 20.51 1.34 8.39
N VAL A 172 19.32 1.35 9.00
CA VAL A 172 19.14 1.80 10.40
C VAL A 172 19.90 0.91 11.39
N ASP A 173 19.91 -0.41 11.19
CA ASP A 173 20.73 -1.31 12.00
C ASP A 173 22.24 -1.12 11.77
N GLY A 174 22.65 -0.82 10.52
CA GLY A 174 24.01 -0.42 10.17
C GLY A 174 24.47 0.84 10.89
N LEU A 175 23.68 1.92 10.83
CA LEU A 175 23.91 3.17 11.57
C LEU A 175 24.04 2.90 13.08
N ARG A 176 23.11 2.13 13.66
CA ARG A 176 23.16 1.71 15.06
C ARG A 176 24.47 1.00 15.40
N LYS A 177 24.90 0.04 14.57
CA LYS A 177 26.17 -0.69 14.75
C LYS A 177 27.38 0.25 14.73
N ARG A 178 27.46 1.18 13.77
CA ARG A 178 28.56 2.15 13.69
C ARG A 178 28.60 3.10 14.89
N VAL A 179 27.46 3.65 15.30
CA VAL A 179 27.35 4.51 16.51
C VAL A 179 27.82 3.77 17.77
N VAL A 180 27.47 2.48 17.92
CA VAL A 180 27.94 1.65 19.05
C VAL A 180 29.44 1.38 18.99
N SER A 181 30.03 1.21 17.79
CA SER A 181 31.47 1.01 17.64
C SER A 181 32.25 2.27 18.04
N VAL A 182 31.93 3.40 17.39
CA VAL A 182 32.60 4.71 17.60
C VAL A 182 32.38 5.21 19.03
N GLY A 183 31.19 5.03 19.60
CA GLY A 183 30.89 5.38 20.99
C GLY A 183 31.75 4.61 22.00
N LYS A 184 31.91 3.29 21.83
CA LYS A 184 32.81 2.47 22.66
C LYS A 184 34.27 2.86 22.51
N GLU A 185 34.70 3.14 21.28
CA GLU A 185 36.08 3.52 20.95
C GLU A 185 36.48 4.82 21.65
N HIS A 186 35.76 5.93 21.41
CA HIS A 186 36.11 7.21 22.03
C HIS A 186 35.89 7.21 23.55
N ALA A 187 34.91 6.46 24.08
CA ALA A 187 34.78 6.29 25.54
C ALA A 187 35.99 5.56 26.15
N SER A 188 36.53 4.56 25.46
CA SER A 188 37.76 3.85 25.84
C SER A 188 39.00 4.73 25.76
N LEU A 189 39.14 5.54 24.70
CA LEU A 189 40.22 6.52 24.56
C LEU A 189 40.18 7.57 25.68
N CYS A 190 39.02 8.19 25.92
CA CYS A 190 38.84 9.16 27.00
C CYS A 190 39.15 8.55 28.37
N ALA A 191 38.68 7.32 28.66
CA ALA A 191 38.99 6.64 29.93
C ALA A 191 40.49 6.35 30.13
N LYS A 192 41.25 6.17 29.03
CA LYS A 192 42.71 5.96 29.06
C LYS A 192 43.50 7.24 29.29
N SER A 193 42.95 8.42 29.01
CA SER A 193 43.68 9.69 29.06
C SER A 193 44.48 9.96 30.34
N SER A 194 45.62 10.60 30.16
CA SER A 194 46.63 10.88 31.18
C SER A 194 46.32 12.14 32.00
N SER A 195 45.86 13.19 31.34
CA SER A 195 45.64 14.52 31.91
C SER A 195 44.18 14.96 31.83
N LYS A 196 43.82 16.01 32.60
CA LYS A 196 42.51 16.67 32.50
C LYS A 196 42.26 17.15 31.06
N ARG A 197 43.20 17.91 30.51
CA ARG A 197 43.09 18.56 29.19
C ARG A 197 42.88 17.53 28.08
N GLU A 198 43.68 16.46 28.08
CA GLU A 198 43.56 15.38 27.12
C GLU A 198 42.17 14.70 27.19
N ALA A 199 41.62 14.50 28.40
CA ALA A 199 40.28 13.94 28.57
C ALA A 199 39.16 14.87 28.04
N GLU A 200 39.33 16.19 28.17
CA GLU A 200 38.41 17.21 27.61
C GLU A 200 38.52 17.27 26.07
N GLU A 201 39.72 17.20 25.52
CA GLU A 201 39.98 17.13 24.07
C GLU A 201 39.40 15.85 23.46
N ARG A 202 39.64 14.66 24.06
CA ARG A 202 39.06 13.37 23.64
C ARG A 202 37.54 13.31 23.78
N LEU A 203 36.96 14.00 24.76
CA LEU A 203 35.51 14.15 24.88
C LEU A 203 34.95 14.97 23.71
N SER A 204 35.57 16.12 23.40
CA SER A 204 35.14 16.97 22.29
C SER A 204 35.22 16.25 20.93
N GLU A 205 36.35 15.56 20.69
CA GLU A 205 36.58 14.70 19.52
C GLU A 205 35.49 13.60 19.41
N GLY A 206 35.25 12.84 20.48
CA GLY A 206 34.29 11.75 20.48
C GLY A 206 32.83 12.20 20.31
N LEU A 207 32.44 13.32 20.92
CA LEU A 207 31.11 13.92 20.72
C LEU A 207 30.91 14.29 19.25
N LYS A 208 31.88 15.00 18.66
CA LYS A 208 31.86 15.38 17.24
C LYS A 208 31.84 14.16 16.32
N LYS A 209 32.59 13.10 16.63
CA LYS A 209 32.63 11.89 15.79
C LYS A 209 31.32 11.10 15.81
N ILE A 210 30.67 10.97 16.97
CA ILE A 210 29.35 10.34 17.07
C ILE A 210 28.30 11.18 16.32
N GLU A 211 28.36 12.51 16.45
CA GLU A 211 27.47 13.44 15.74
C GLU A 211 27.66 13.37 14.21
N GLU A 212 28.90 13.35 13.71
CA GLU A 212 29.21 13.15 12.28
C GLU A 212 28.63 11.82 11.75
N VAL A 213 28.89 10.72 12.44
CA VAL A 213 28.46 9.36 12.02
C VAL A 213 26.94 9.22 11.99
N PHE A 214 26.23 9.92 12.88
CA PHE A 214 24.78 10.01 12.84
C PHE A 214 24.28 10.95 11.74
N ALA A 215 24.87 12.14 11.60
CA ALA A 215 24.47 13.13 10.61
C ALA A 215 24.59 12.63 9.16
N GLN A 216 25.61 11.82 8.87
CA GLN A 216 25.86 11.22 7.54
C GLN A 216 24.71 10.33 7.04
N GLU A 217 24.06 9.58 7.93
CA GLU A 217 22.95 8.67 7.58
C GLU A 217 21.62 9.06 8.24
N ARG A 218 21.51 10.28 8.78
CA ARG A 218 20.29 10.75 9.49
C ARG A 218 19.03 10.59 8.66
N LYS A 219 19.13 10.80 7.33
CA LYS A 219 18.02 10.62 6.38
C LYS A 219 17.40 9.23 6.48
N VAL A 220 18.18 8.17 6.70
CA VAL A 220 17.64 6.79 6.79
C VAL A 220 16.67 6.65 7.97
N VAL A 221 16.88 7.41 9.05
CA VAL A 221 15.96 7.44 10.20
C VAL A 221 14.68 8.22 9.89
N ASP A 222 14.79 9.27 9.08
CA ASP A 222 13.64 10.05 8.58
C ASP A 222 12.84 9.28 7.50
N ASP A 223 13.52 8.55 6.61
CA ASP A 223 12.93 7.59 5.67
C ASP A 223 12.15 6.50 6.44
N LEU A 224 12.72 5.96 7.53
CA LEU A 224 12.02 5.00 8.40
C LEU A 224 10.82 5.62 9.12
N LEU A 225 10.91 6.90 9.52
CA LEU A 225 9.78 7.64 10.09
C LEU A 225 8.63 7.77 9.09
N ASP A 226 8.92 8.07 7.83
CA ASP A 226 7.91 8.23 6.79
C ASP A 226 7.30 6.89 6.35
N ILE A 227 8.08 5.81 6.31
CA ILE A 227 7.56 4.43 6.25
C ILE A 227 6.59 4.18 7.42
N ALA A 228 6.97 4.55 8.65
CA ALA A 228 6.16 4.30 9.83
C ALA A 228 4.83 5.07 9.81
N LYS A 229 4.83 6.33 9.35
CA LYS A 229 3.61 7.13 9.13
C LYS A 229 2.71 6.46 8.09
N THR A 230 3.30 6.12 6.94
CA THR A 230 2.59 5.57 5.77
C THR A 230 1.92 4.24 6.09
N LEU A 231 2.62 3.31 6.75
CA LEU A 231 2.06 2.02 7.14
C LEU A 231 1.03 2.14 8.28
N ARG A 232 1.22 3.04 9.26
CA ARG A 232 0.20 3.28 10.31
C ARG A 232 -1.09 3.94 9.80
N ALA A 233 -1.05 4.56 8.61
CA ALA A 233 -2.23 5.12 7.95
C ALA A 233 -3.06 4.08 7.16
N MET A 234 -2.59 2.83 7.06
CA MET A 234 -3.32 1.75 6.40
C MET A 234 -4.64 1.39 7.10
N PRO A 235 -5.68 0.98 6.36
CA PRO A 235 -6.91 0.46 6.94
C PRO A 235 -6.64 -0.84 7.72
N VAL A 236 -7.38 -1.05 8.81
CA VAL A 236 -7.30 -2.29 9.61
C VAL A 236 -8.28 -3.31 9.03
N ILE A 237 -7.76 -4.45 8.60
CA ILE A 237 -8.52 -5.55 8.00
C ILE A 237 -8.29 -6.79 8.86
N ASN A 238 -9.34 -7.61 9.05
CA ASN A 238 -9.20 -8.89 9.71
C ASN A 238 -8.82 -9.93 8.67
N LEU A 239 -7.62 -10.49 8.79
CA LEU A 239 -7.01 -11.31 7.76
C LEU A 239 -7.63 -12.71 7.67
N GLU A 240 -8.36 -13.12 8.71
CA GLU A 240 -9.01 -14.43 8.86
C GLU A 240 -10.55 -14.35 8.64
N MET A 241 -11.14 -13.15 8.59
CA MET A 241 -12.58 -12.99 8.45
C MET A 241 -13.04 -13.23 7.01
N PRO A 242 -13.99 -14.16 6.75
CA PRO A 242 -14.52 -14.37 5.42
C PRO A 242 -15.04 -13.07 4.81
N THR A 243 -14.59 -12.80 3.59
CA THR A 243 -14.75 -11.51 2.91
C THR A 243 -15.48 -11.70 1.59
N LEU A 244 -16.59 -10.99 1.40
CA LEU A 244 -17.24 -10.87 0.10
C LEU A 244 -16.49 -9.85 -0.76
N CYS A 245 -15.80 -10.33 -1.78
CA CYS A 245 -15.00 -9.54 -2.70
C CYS A 245 -15.84 -9.20 -3.95
N LEU A 246 -16.23 -7.93 -4.14
CA LEU A 246 -16.94 -7.52 -5.35
C LEU A 246 -15.93 -7.22 -6.46
N VAL A 247 -16.02 -7.97 -7.55
CA VAL A 247 -15.08 -7.96 -8.69
C VAL A 247 -15.83 -7.67 -9.99
N GLY A 248 -15.13 -7.18 -11.01
CA GLY A 248 -15.69 -6.80 -12.31
C GLY A 248 -15.10 -5.48 -12.80
N ALA A 249 -15.47 -5.06 -14.00
CA ALA A 249 -14.93 -3.86 -14.66
C ALA A 249 -15.19 -2.55 -13.86
N PRO A 250 -14.54 -1.42 -14.21
CA PRO A 250 -14.93 -0.11 -13.69
C PRO A 250 -16.42 0.19 -13.95
N ASN A 251 -17.04 1.02 -13.11
CA ASN A 251 -18.40 1.57 -13.31
C ASN A 251 -19.59 0.58 -13.45
N VAL A 252 -19.38 -0.73 -13.25
CA VAL A 252 -20.45 -1.77 -13.22
C VAL A 252 -21.30 -1.76 -11.93
N GLY A 253 -21.25 -0.68 -11.12
CA GLY A 253 -22.10 -0.53 -9.94
C GLY A 253 -21.68 -1.28 -8.67
N LYS A 254 -20.47 -1.87 -8.62
CA LYS A 254 -19.93 -2.60 -7.45
C LYS A 254 -20.07 -1.83 -6.12
N SER A 255 -19.64 -0.57 -6.09
CA SER A 255 -19.78 0.35 -4.95
C SER A 255 -21.23 0.42 -4.42
N SER A 256 -22.20 0.51 -5.33
CA SER A 256 -23.62 0.57 -5.00
C SER A 256 -24.14 -0.75 -4.42
N LEU A 257 -23.62 -1.88 -4.88
CA LEU A 257 -23.93 -3.20 -4.33
C LEU A 257 -23.32 -3.40 -2.93
N VAL A 258 -22.11 -2.88 -2.65
CA VAL A 258 -21.57 -2.85 -1.27
C VAL A 258 -22.48 -2.05 -0.33
N HIS A 259 -23.00 -0.90 -0.76
CA HIS A 259 -23.97 -0.13 0.01
C HIS A 259 -25.30 -0.86 0.24
N VAL A 260 -25.75 -1.72 -0.69
CA VAL A 260 -26.97 -2.51 -0.54
C VAL A 260 -26.77 -3.74 0.36
N LEU A 261 -25.61 -4.40 0.26
CA LEU A 261 -25.31 -5.66 0.95
C LEU A 261 -24.85 -5.45 2.40
N SER A 262 -24.09 -4.38 2.67
CA SER A 262 -23.62 -4.06 4.02
C SER A 262 -24.77 -3.79 4.99
N THR A 263 -24.73 -4.38 6.18
CA THR A 263 -25.72 -4.18 7.24
C THR A 263 -25.62 -2.79 7.89
N GLY A 264 -24.40 -2.24 7.94
CA GLY A 264 -24.12 -0.87 8.37
C GLY A 264 -23.67 0.02 7.20
N LYS A 265 -23.48 1.31 7.45
CA LYS A 265 -22.88 2.23 6.47
C LYS A 265 -21.43 1.80 6.17
N PRO A 266 -21.04 1.54 4.91
CA PRO A 266 -19.64 1.27 4.56
C PRO A 266 -18.71 2.45 4.87
N GLU A 267 -17.48 2.13 5.23
CA GLU A 267 -16.37 3.05 5.46
C GLU A 267 -15.48 3.16 4.20
N VAL A 268 -14.68 4.23 4.13
CA VAL A 268 -13.76 4.46 3.00
C VAL A 268 -12.33 4.21 3.47
N CYS A 269 -11.80 3.04 3.11
CA CYS A 269 -10.45 2.59 3.38
C CYS A 269 -9.45 3.28 2.45
N ASN A 270 -8.74 4.28 2.96
CA ASN A 270 -7.71 5.00 2.20
C ASN A 270 -6.38 4.24 2.25
N TYR A 271 -5.86 3.81 1.09
CA TYR A 271 -4.52 3.24 0.97
C TYR A 271 -3.56 4.30 0.41
N PRO A 272 -2.31 4.45 0.90
CA PRO A 272 -1.43 5.55 0.49
C PRO A 272 -1.08 5.59 -1.01
N PHE A 273 -1.14 4.46 -1.71
CA PHE A 273 -0.94 4.38 -3.16
C PHE A 273 -2.21 4.59 -4.00
N THR A 274 -3.31 5.02 -3.40
CA THR A 274 -4.62 5.14 -4.06
C THR A 274 -5.14 6.58 -4.05
N THR A 275 -5.63 7.04 -5.20
CA THR A 275 -6.22 8.40 -5.36
C THR A 275 -7.65 8.48 -4.86
N ARG A 276 -8.30 7.33 -4.64
CA ARG A 276 -9.64 7.18 -4.06
C ARG A 276 -9.61 5.96 -3.15
N GLY A 277 -10.08 6.10 -1.91
CA GLY A 277 -10.22 4.98 -0.99
C GLY A 277 -11.26 3.96 -1.46
N ILE A 278 -11.10 2.73 -0.98
CA ILE A 278 -11.96 1.57 -1.27
C ILE A 278 -13.12 1.53 -0.27
N LEU A 279 -14.34 1.22 -0.74
CA LEU A 279 -15.48 1.05 0.15
C LEU A 279 -15.44 -0.34 0.80
N MET A 280 -15.45 -0.36 2.14
CA MET A 280 -15.54 -1.59 2.93
C MET A 280 -16.70 -1.51 3.91
N GLY A 281 -17.56 -2.53 3.90
CA GLY A 281 -18.69 -2.69 4.80
C GLY A 281 -18.62 -4.00 5.57
N HIS A 282 -19.66 -4.25 6.36
CA HIS A 282 -19.82 -5.47 7.13
C HIS A 282 -21.21 -6.06 6.94
N ILE A 283 -21.26 -7.38 6.79
CA ILE A 283 -22.52 -8.14 6.74
C ILE A 283 -22.62 -8.92 8.05
N ILE A 284 -23.75 -8.77 8.75
CA ILE A 284 -24.04 -9.47 10.00
C ILE A 284 -25.19 -10.44 9.75
N LEU A 285 -24.93 -11.73 9.93
CA LEU A 285 -25.88 -12.82 9.66
C LEU A 285 -25.80 -13.83 10.80
N ASN A 286 -26.91 -14.04 11.52
CA ASN A 286 -27.01 -14.98 12.63
C ASN A 286 -25.84 -14.84 13.63
N ILE A 287 -25.55 -13.60 14.05
CA ILE A 287 -24.46 -13.17 14.94
C ILE A 287 -23.04 -13.30 14.31
N LYS A 288 -22.84 -14.13 13.27
CA LYS A 288 -21.59 -14.14 12.47
C LYS A 288 -21.37 -12.78 11.80
N LYS A 289 -20.11 -12.38 11.67
CA LYS A 289 -19.68 -11.15 10.97
C LYS A 289 -18.81 -11.50 9.77
N PHE A 290 -19.07 -10.83 8.66
CA PHE A 290 -18.33 -10.94 7.41
C PHE A 290 -17.87 -9.54 6.97
N GLN A 291 -16.79 -9.45 6.20
CA GLN A 291 -16.43 -8.21 5.51
C GLN A 291 -17.06 -8.21 4.10
N VAL A 292 -17.35 -7.03 3.55
CA VAL A 292 -17.70 -6.86 2.14
C VAL A 292 -16.87 -5.69 1.58
N THR A 293 -16.23 -5.87 0.43
CA THR A 293 -15.27 -4.91 -0.12
C THR A 293 -15.48 -4.64 -1.60
N ASP A 294 -15.48 -3.36 -1.97
CA ASP A 294 -15.57 -2.86 -3.35
C ASP A 294 -14.17 -2.83 -3.97
N THR A 295 -13.79 -3.87 -4.69
CA THR A 295 -12.44 -3.88 -5.27
C THR A 295 -12.34 -2.96 -6.49
N PRO A 296 -11.18 -2.30 -6.70
CA PRO A 296 -10.94 -1.53 -7.90
C PRO A 296 -11.20 -2.35 -9.18
N GLY A 297 -11.84 -1.71 -10.16
CA GLY A 297 -12.25 -2.39 -11.39
C GLY A 297 -11.08 -2.88 -12.21
N LEU A 298 -11.09 -4.16 -12.56
CA LEU A 298 -10.08 -4.80 -13.40
C LEU A 298 -10.33 -4.50 -14.88
N LEU A 299 -9.25 -4.37 -15.64
CA LEU A 299 -9.28 -4.16 -17.09
C LEU A 299 -8.41 -5.22 -17.79
N ARG A 300 -8.74 -5.50 -19.06
CA ARG A 300 -8.11 -6.56 -19.85
C ARG A 300 -6.68 -6.17 -20.25
N ARG A 301 -5.70 -6.64 -19.49
CA ARG A 301 -4.25 -6.40 -19.70
C ARG A 301 -3.40 -7.42 -18.94
N ASN A 302 -2.12 -7.54 -19.27
CA ASN A 302 -1.18 -8.39 -18.54
C ASN A 302 -0.97 -7.92 -17.10
N ASP A 303 -0.56 -8.82 -16.20
CA ASP A 303 -0.34 -8.49 -14.79
C ASP A 303 0.76 -7.43 -14.56
N GLU A 304 1.79 -7.38 -15.42
CA GLU A 304 2.84 -6.36 -15.34
C GLU A 304 2.26 -4.95 -15.55
N ASP A 305 1.40 -4.79 -16.57
CA ASP A 305 0.71 -3.56 -16.96
C ASP A 305 -0.39 -3.09 -15.98
N ARG A 306 -0.74 -3.91 -14.96
CA ARG A 306 -1.75 -3.56 -13.95
C ARG A 306 -1.20 -2.50 -13.00
N ASN A 307 -2.00 -1.45 -12.78
CA ASN A 307 -1.69 -0.44 -11.77
C ASN A 307 -1.89 -1.00 -10.34
N ASN A 308 -1.48 -0.24 -9.33
CA ASN A 308 -1.49 -0.70 -7.94
C ASN A 308 -2.92 -0.94 -7.40
N LEU A 309 -3.95 -0.35 -8.00
CA LEU A 309 -5.35 -0.61 -7.69
C LEU A 309 -5.80 -1.98 -8.21
N GLU A 310 -5.50 -2.30 -9.47
CA GLU A 310 -5.79 -3.62 -10.07
C GLU A 310 -4.97 -4.73 -9.40
N LYS A 311 -3.70 -4.46 -9.04
CA LYS A 311 -2.85 -5.38 -8.26
C LYS A 311 -3.34 -5.56 -6.82
N LEU A 312 -3.94 -4.55 -6.19
CA LEU A 312 -4.60 -4.70 -4.88
C LEU A 312 -5.83 -5.61 -4.96
N THR A 313 -6.64 -5.52 -6.03
CA THR A 313 -7.74 -6.48 -6.28
C THR A 313 -7.22 -7.92 -6.35
N LEU A 314 -6.13 -8.15 -7.10
CA LEU A 314 -5.49 -9.47 -7.18
C LEU A 314 -4.94 -9.94 -5.82
N ALA A 315 -4.35 -9.06 -5.02
CA ALA A 315 -3.85 -9.40 -3.69
C ALA A 315 -4.98 -9.76 -2.70
N VAL A 316 -6.14 -9.09 -2.78
CA VAL A 316 -7.34 -9.45 -2.00
C VAL A 316 -7.80 -10.87 -2.36
N LEU A 317 -7.93 -11.18 -3.65
CA LEU A 317 -8.33 -12.52 -4.12
C LEU A 317 -7.30 -13.60 -3.75
N SER A 318 -6.01 -13.33 -3.98
CA SER A 318 -4.95 -14.33 -3.81
C SER A 318 -4.61 -14.66 -2.35
N HIS A 319 -4.95 -13.78 -1.40
CA HIS A 319 -4.41 -13.85 -0.04
C HIS A 319 -5.42 -13.67 1.09
N LEU A 320 -6.63 -13.18 0.84
CA LEU A 320 -7.69 -13.11 1.87
C LEU A 320 -8.73 -14.23 1.65
N PRO A 321 -9.38 -14.75 2.71
CA PRO A 321 -10.35 -15.85 2.63
C PRO A 321 -11.66 -15.40 1.97
N THR A 322 -11.63 -15.22 0.65
CA THR A 322 -12.63 -14.50 -0.12
C THR A 322 -13.64 -15.40 -0.83
N ALA A 323 -14.91 -15.01 -0.76
CA ALA A 323 -15.93 -15.40 -1.74
C ALA A 323 -16.11 -14.26 -2.74
N VAL A 324 -16.29 -14.57 -4.02
CA VAL A 324 -16.31 -13.58 -5.10
C VAL A 324 -17.76 -13.30 -5.54
N LEU A 325 -18.13 -12.02 -5.57
CA LEU A 325 -19.32 -11.55 -6.25
C LEU A 325 -18.89 -10.85 -7.53
N TYR A 326 -19.01 -11.52 -8.68
CA TYR A 326 -18.62 -10.91 -9.96
C TYR A 326 -19.79 -10.13 -10.56
N VAL A 327 -19.52 -8.88 -10.92
CA VAL A 327 -20.54 -7.93 -11.35
C VAL A 327 -20.33 -7.58 -12.82
N HIS A 328 -21.29 -8.00 -13.64
CA HIS A 328 -21.37 -7.75 -15.07
C HIS A 328 -22.22 -6.51 -15.36
N ASP A 329 -21.97 -5.83 -16.46
CA ASP A 329 -22.83 -4.77 -17.00
C ASP A 329 -23.00 -4.94 -18.51
N LEU A 330 -24.10 -5.57 -18.90
CA LEU A 330 -24.42 -5.86 -20.30
C LEU A 330 -25.00 -4.67 -21.06
N SER A 331 -25.26 -3.53 -20.39
CA SER A 331 -25.79 -2.32 -21.04
C SER A 331 -24.75 -1.61 -21.92
N GLY A 332 -23.46 -1.86 -21.69
CA GLY A 332 -22.34 -1.14 -22.29
C GLY A 332 -22.01 0.20 -21.63
N GLU A 333 -22.87 0.74 -20.74
CA GLU A 333 -22.68 2.08 -20.15
C GLU A 333 -21.48 2.18 -19.19
N CYS A 334 -20.93 1.08 -18.68
CA CYS A 334 -19.72 1.11 -17.85
C CYS A 334 -18.46 1.59 -18.57
N GLY A 335 -18.44 1.61 -19.91
CA GLY A 335 -17.27 1.95 -20.72
C GLY A 335 -16.29 0.78 -20.94
N THR A 336 -16.68 -0.46 -20.62
CA THR A 336 -15.94 -1.69 -20.96
C THR A 336 -16.85 -2.61 -21.74
N SER A 337 -16.42 -3.11 -22.90
CA SER A 337 -17.29 -3.94 -23.76
C SER A 337 -17.70 -5.24 -23.05
N PRO A 338 -18.90 -5.80 -23.30
CA PRO A 338 -19.27 -7.10 -22.74
C PRO A 338 -18.27 -8.21 -23.12
N SER A 339 -17.64 -8.14 -24.29
CA SER A 339 -16.60 -9.09 -24.74
C SER A 339 -15.31 -9.00 -23.92
N ASP A 340 -14.91 -7.80 -23.49
CA ASP A 340 -13.75 -7.64 -22.59
C ASP A 340 -14.11 -8.00 -21.16
N GLN A 341 -15.32 -7.66 -20.69
CA GLN A 341 -15.84 -8.13 -19.39
C GLN A 341 -15.86 -9.67 -19.31
N PHE A 342 -16.26 -10.35 -20.38
CA PHE A 342 -16.25 -11.81 -20.51
C PHE A 342 -14.82 -12.39 -20.52
N SER A 343 -13.90 -11.71 -21.21
CA SER A 343 -12.49 -12.10 -21.24
C SER A 343 -11.84 -12.02 -19.84
N ILE A 344 -12.08 -10.92 -19.12
CA ILE A 344 -11.63 -10.71 -17.73
C ILE A 344 -12.29 -11.73 -16.79
N TYR A 345 -13.59 -11.99 -16.97
CA TYR A 345 -14.34 -12.98 -16.19
C TYR A 345 -13.73 -14.38 -16.30
N LYS A 346 -13.43 -14.84 -17.52
CA LYS A 346 -12.77 -16.13 -17.76
C LYS A 346 -11.38 -16.21 -17.16
N GLU A 347 -10.52 -15.22 -17.43
CA GLU A 347 -9.16 -15.12 -16.86
C GLU A 347 -9.18 -15.33 -15.33
N LEU A 348 -10.09 -14.64 -14.65
CA LEU A 348 -10.17 -14.69 -13.18
C LEU A 348 -10.83 -15.99 -12.69
N ARG A 349 -11.83 -16.53 -13.39
CA ARG A 349 -12.44 -17.83 -13.07
C ARG A 349 -11.42 -18.97 -13.18
N GLU A 350 -10.59 -18.96 -14.23
CA GLU A 350 -9.53 -19.94 -14.46
C GLU A 350 -8.38 -19.78 -13.45
N ARG A 351 -8.04 -18.55 -13.08
CA ARG A 351 -6.99 -18.24 -12.10
C ARG A 351 -7.40 -18.51 -10.64
N PHE A 352 -8.67 -18.32 -10.30
CA PHE A 352 -9.20 -18.37 -8.93
C PHE A 352 -10.32 -19.42 -8.79
N THR A 353 -10.11 -20.60 -9.38
CA THR A 353 -11.00 -21.79 -9.28
C THR A 353 -11.26 -22.25 -7.84
N GLY A 354 -10.34 -21.98 -6.91
CA GLY A 354 -10.47 -22.35 -5.50
C GLY A 354 -11.50 -21.54 -4.70
N HIS A 355 -12.07 -20.46 -5.25
CA HIS A 355 -13.01 -19.59 -4.54
C HIS A 355 -14.47 -20.03 -4.75
N LEU A 356 -15.35 -19.64 -3.83
CA LEU A 356 -16.79 -19.67 -4.08
C LEU A 356 -17.18 -18.40 -4.83
N TRP A 357 -18.01 -18.53 -5.87
CA TRP A 357 -18.39 -17.44 -6.77
C TRP A 357 -19.91 -17.29 -6.85
N LEU A 358 -20.37 -16.06 -7.06
CA LEU A 358 -21.75 -15.72 -7.42
C LEU A 358 -21.73 -14.60 -8.47
N ASP A 359 -22.47 -14.79 -9.56
CA ASP A 359 -22.46 -13.87 -10.70
C ASP A 359 -23.71 -12.98 -10.72
N VAL A 360 -23.53 -11.71 -11.06
CA VAL A 360 -24.58 -10.68 -10.96
C VAL A 360 -24.58 -9.80 -12.19
N VAL A 361 -25.71 -9.75 -12.91
CA VAL A 361 -25.94 -8.81 -14.01
C VAL A 361 -26.53 -7.53 -13.43
N SER A 362 -25.69 -6.50 -13.31
CA SER A 362 -26.09 -5.18 -12.81
C SER A 362 -26.89 -4.38 -13.85
N LYS A 363 -27.60 -3.35 -13.38
CA LYS A 363 -28.36 -2.39 -14.20
C LYS A 363 -29.41 -3.07 -15.10
N CYS A 364 -30.05 -4.14 -14.63
CA CYS A 364 -31.00 -4.91 -15.43
C CYS A 364 -32.23 -4.09 -15.90
N ASP A 365 -32.49 -2.92 -15.33
CA ASP A 365 -33.49 -1.96 -15.80
C ASP A 365 -33.14 -1.34 -17.16
N LEU A 366 -31.85 -1.23 -17.51
CA LEU A 366 -31.41 -0.71 -18.80
C LEU A 366 -31.58 -1.74 -19.93
N LEU A 367 -31.33 -3.02 -19.64
CA LEU A 367 -31.42 -4.12 -20.60
C LEU A 367 -32.83 -4.30 -21.20
N LYS A 368 -33.85 -3.90 -20.44
CA LYS A 368 -35.26 -3.89 -20.87
C LYS A 368 -35.60 -2.79 -21.89
N THR A 369 -34.69 -1.83 -22.09
CA THR A 369 -34.97 -0.58 -22.84
C THR A 369 -34.25 -0.53 -24.20
N SER A 370 -33.29 -1.41 -24.47
CA SER A 370 -32.59 -1.47 -25.75
C SER A 370 -32.18 -2.91 -26.10
N PRO A 371 -32.70 -3.50 -27.20
CA PRO A 371 -32.14 -4.72 -27.76
C PRO A 371 -30.81 -4.36 -28.42
N VAL A 372 -29.69 -4.57 -27.72
CA VAL A 372 -28.35 -4.26 -28.25
C VAL A 372 -27.96 -5.31 -29.29
N VAL A 373 -28.39 -5.09 -30.53
CA VAL A 373 -28.09 -5.95 -31.68
C VAL A 373 -26.62 -5.77 -32.07
N TYR A 374 -25.75 -6.55 -31.43
CA TYR A 374 -24.37 -6.73 -31.86
C TYR A 374 -24.33 -7.54 -33.15
N ALA A 375 -24.16 -6.88 -34.29
CA ALA A 375 -23.87 -7.56 -35.55
C ALA A 375 -22.53 -8.30 -35.46
N THR A 376 -22.49 -9.53 -35.98
CA THR A 376 -21.28 -10.36 -36.09
C THR A 376 -21.36 -11.23 -37.33
N ASP A 377 -20.31 -11.19 -38.16
CA ASP A 377 -20.11 -12.11 -39.27
C ASP A 377 -19.55 -13.46 -38.77
N GLU A 378 -19.98 -14.55 -39.41
CA GLU A 378 -19.54 -15.97 -39.30
C GLU A 378 -19.46 -16.65 -37.91
N PRO A 379 -19.82 -17.94 -37.76
CA PRO A 379 -19.93 -18.61 -36.46
C PRO A 379 -18.64 -19.35 -36.02
N HIS A 380 -18.11 -19.00 -34.84
CA HIS A 380 -17.04 -19.74 -34.14
C HIS A 380 -17.54 -20.28 -32.77
N PRO A 381 -17.04 -21.41 -32.22
CA PRO A 381 -17.57 -21.97 -30.97
C PRO A 381 -17.52 -21.00 -29.75
N LEU A 382 -16.41 -20.26 -29.59
CA LEU A 382 -16.29 -19.21 -28.56
C LEU A 382 -17.28 -18.03 -28.77
N GLN A 383 -17.81 -17.88 -29.99
CA GLN A 383 -18.74 -16.83 -30.38
C GLN A 383 -20.14 -17.14 -29.86
N SER A 384 -20.58 -18.41 -29.93
CA SER A 384 -21.87 -18.84 -29.36
C SER A 384 -21.94 -18.64 -27.85
N GLU A 385 -20.86 -18.94 -27.13
CA GLU A 385 -20.77 -18.71 -25.68
C GLU A 385 -20.76 -17.21 -25.35
N LEU A 386 -20.00 -16.40 -26.10
CA LEU A 386 -19.97 -14.94 -25.98
C LEU A 386 -21.30 -14.29 -26.33
N GLU A 387 -22.02 -14.82 -27.32
CA GLU A 387 -23.37 -14.37 -27.68
C GLU A 387 -24.38 -14.64 -26.56
N ASN A 388 -24.34 -15.82 -25.94
CA ASN A 388 -25.19 -16.13 -24.79
C ASN A 388 -24.86 -15.21 -23.62
N TYR A 389 -23.57 -15.01 -23.33
CA TYR A 389 -23.13 -14.02 -22.35
C TYR A 389 -23.62 -12.59 -22.67
N ARG A 390 -23.59 -12.16 -23.94
CA ARG A 390 -24.14 -10.85 -24.36
C ARG A 390 -25.66 -10.75 -24.18
N LYS A 391 -26.40 -11.87 -24.28
CA LYS A 391 -27.87 -11.93 -24.17
C LYS A 391 -28.33 -11.97 -22.69
N SER A 392 -27.66 -12.72 -21.83
CA SER A 392 -28.13 -13.02 -20.46
C SER A 392 -27.06 -13.01 -19.36
N GLY A 393 -25.78 -12.83 -19.69
CA GLY A 393 -24.67 -13.03 -18.76
C GLY A 393 -24.32 -14.52 -18.60
N PRO A 394 -23.52 -14.90 -17.58
CA PRO A 394 -23.27 -16.30 -17.27
C PRO A 394 -24.54 -17.04 -16.82
N ASP A 395 -24.60 -18.34 -17.08
CA ASP A 395 -25.71 -19.18 -16.66
C ASP A 395 -25.88 -19.16 -15.13
N GLY A 396 -27.10 -18.84 -14.66
CA GLY A 396 -27.41 -18.71 -13.23
C GLY A 396 -27.08 -17.35 -12.60
N ALA A 397 -26.59 -16.37 -13.37
CA ALA A 397 -26.34 -15.02 -12.86
C ALA A 397 -27.64 -14.28 -12.45
N ILE A 398 -27.59 -13.55 -11.34
CA ILE A 398 -28.76 -12.82 -10.81
C ILE A 398 -28.87 -11.46 -11.52
N ASN A 399 -30.02 -11.20 -12.16
CA ASN A 399 -30.35 -9.88 -12.70
C ASN A 399 -30.73 -8.92 -11.57
N VAL A 400 -30.01 -7.81 -11.41
CA VAL A 400 -30.27 -6.82 -10.35
C VAL A 400 -30.24 -5.37 -10.82
N SER A 401 -31.04 -4.54 -10.17
CA SER A 401 -30.92 -3.09 -10.28
C SER A 401 -31.07 -2.42 -8.91
N VAL A 402 -30.04 -1.68 -8.52
CA VAL A 402 -30.06 -0.82 -7.32
C VAL A 402 -31.07 0.32 -7.45
N LYS A 403 -31.44 0.70 -8.70
CA LYS A 403 -32.34 1.81 -9.01
C LYS A 403 -33.82 1.42 -8.93
N THR A 404 -34.21 0.24 -9.42
CA THR A 404 -35.59 -0.28 -9.31
C THR A 404 -35.80 -1.22 -8.12
N GLN A 405 -34.73 -1.56 -7.40
CA GLN A 405 -34.67 -2.58 -6.34
C GLN A 405 -34.94 -4.02 -6.80
N GLU A 406 -34.99 -4.24 -8.10
CA GLU A 406 -35.14 -5.56 -8.73
C GLU A 406 -33.95 -6.49 -8.39
N GLY A 407 -34.25 -7.76 -8.11
CA GLY A 407 -33.26 -8.81 -7.78
C GLY A 407 -32.56 -8.67 -6.42
N LEU A 408 -32.66 -7.54 -5.72
CA LEU A 408 -31.87 -7.26 -4.52
C LEU A 408 -32.19 -8.18 -3.32
N LEU A 409 -33.41 -8.72 -3.23
CA LEU A 409 -33.80 -9.65 -2.16
C LEU A 409 -33.17 -11.04 -2.38
N GLU A 410 -33.27 -11.56 -3.60
CA GLU A 410 -32.64 -12.83 -4.00
C GLU A 410 -31.12 -12.73 -3.85
N LEU A 411 -30.51 -11.65 -4.35
CA LEU A 411 -29.07 -11.40 -4.19
C LEU A 411 -28.62 -11.49 -2.72
N LYS A 412 -29.39 -10.92 -1.79
CA LYS A 412 -29.07 -11.00 -0.34
C LYS A 412 -29.16 -12.42 0.19
N GLN A 413 -30.18 -13.19 -0.20
CA GLN A 413 -30.32 -14.59 0.19
C GLN A 413 -29.15 -15.44 -0.34
N ARG A 414 -28.83 -15.30 -1.63
CA ARG A 414 -27.71 -16.02 -2.28
C ARG A 414 -26.35 -15.63 -1.72
N VAL A 415 -26.13 -14.36 -1.37
CA VAL A 415 -24.93 -13.91 -0.65
C VAL A 415 -24.85 -14.50 0.76
N HIS A 416 -25.98 -14.64 1.47
CA HIS A 416 -26.01 -15.30 2.79
C HIS A 416 -25.70 -16.80 2.70
N GLU A 417 -26.17 -17.50 1.66
CA GLU A 417 -25.79 -18.90 1.36
C GLU A 417 -24.27 -19.00 1.11
N LEU A 418 -23.76 -18.21 0.16
CA LEU A 418 -22.35 -18.16 -0.23
C LEU A 418 -21.40 -17.92 0.95
N LEU A 419 -21.76 -17.00 1.86
CA LEU A 419 -20.95 -16.65 3.02
C LEU A 419 -20.97 -17.72 4.13
N ASN A 420 -22.05 -18.49 4.29
CA ASN A 420 -22.04 -19.63 5.19
C ASN A 420 -21.14 -20.76 4.67
N LEU A 421 -21.28 -21.11 3.38
CA LEU A 421 -20.42 -22.10 2.73
C LEU A 421 -18.93 -21.71 2.78
N GLN A 422 -18.62 -20.42 2.60
CA GLN A 422 -17.25 -19.91 2.74
C GLN A 422 -16.73 -20.03 4.18
N MET A 423 -17.57 -19.76 5.20
CA MET A 423 -17.20 -19.92 6.61
C MET A 423 -16.92 -21.40 6.95
N GLU A 424 -17.76 -22.31 6.46
CA GLU A 424 -17.60 -23.77 6.65
C GLU A 424 -16.30 -24.27 6.00
N LYS A 425 -16.03 -23.85 4.76
CA LYS A 425 -14.77 -24.13 4.06
C LYS A 425 -13.53 -23.68 4.84
N ILE A 426 -13.57 -22.49 5.45
CA ILE A 426 -12.46 -21.98 6.29
C ILE A 426 -12.27 -22.84 7.54
N ILE A 427 -13.36 -23.19 8.23
CA ILE A 427 -13.34 -24.02 9.44
C ILE A 427 -12.77 -25.43 9.16
N ASP A 428 -13.13 -26.04 8.03
CA ASP A 428 -12.61 -27.36 7.68
C ASP A 428 -11.17 -27.32 7.17
N THR A 429 -10.75 -26.19 6.58
CA THR A 429 -9.34 -25.95 6.22
C THR A 429 -8.47 -25.82 7.47
N SER A 430 -8.92 -25.11 8.52
CA SER A 430 -8.12 -24.95 9.74
C SER A 430 -8.02 -26.26 10.54
N LYS A 431 -9.10 -27.05 10.66
CA LYS A 431 -9.04 -28.39 11.27
C LYS A 431 -8.01 -29.30 10.58
N SER A 432 -7.87 -29.16 9.27
CA SER A 432 -6.95 -29.94 8.43
C SER A 432 -5.48 -29.46 8.51
N GLN A 433 -5.19 -28.45 9.34
CA GLN A 433 -3.84 -27.94 9.62
C GLN A 433 -3.43 -28.09 11.10
N GLU A 434 -4.36 -28.53 11.97
CA GLU A 434 -4.10 -28.82 13.39
C GLU A 434 -3.96 -30.34 13.68
N ASN A 435 -4.09 -31.19 12.64
CA ASN A 435 -3.86 -32.64 12.68
C ASN A 435 -2.71 -33.04 11.73
#